data_AF-A0A0D6SM11-F1
#
_entry.id   AF-A0A0D6SM11-F1
#
_cell.length_a   1.000
_cell.length_b   1.000
_cell.length_c   1.000
_cell.angle_alpha   90.00
_cell.angle_beta   90.00
_cell.angle_gamma   90.00
#
_symmetry.space_group_name_H-M   'P 1'
#
loop_
_entity.id
_entity.type
_entity.pdbx_description
1 polymer ?
#
loop_
_entity_poly.entity_id
_entity_poly.type
_entity_poly.pdbx_seq_one_letter_code
_entity_poly.pdbx_strand_id
1 'polypeptide(L)'
;MLKDKSYFKTSTGDEAGCAPKKGIITSKIKGKVYFTAWSMDVKFEGENVVRHMDLMTHNHASQGPNTPPWMYMDEMALASASEQCKAESKKTQDCMEKHAKNNTHQQKRKDHRKPGATQAAAVSDNSQVDWNALLKADAGKGEFYNKTGALNDMCEDKDCKDQFDCSLVPFDHGCCAGKTPHHVVPAHCFLPSGERKSGSGDRYPGTDSYDDTKAPCICLEGATKSDSADGKLKEHGQVHAIVDVAEDKFMKSEKQFTPTGKPKMKKGEEVIKKTAGSWSFEQANDAGCDAVSKVKQKCDKECMKAQSEAAHKKMGLDVGKGKSDKLMLRADSSGNRTPPGFVPQGAVSAPAGMF
;
A
#
# COMPACT_ATOMS: atom_id res chain seq x y z
N MET A 1 16.91 -12.67 -6.80
CA MET A 1 18.17 -12.43 -6.05
C MET A 1 18.16 -13.33 -4.83
N LEU A 2 19.27 -14.00 -4.52
CA LEU A 2 19.42 -14.94 -3.39
C LEU A 2 20.12 -14.25 -2.21
N LYS A 3 19.67 -14.59 -1.00
CA LYS A 3 20.28 -14.16 0.27
C LYS A 3 21.80 -14.34 0.25
N ASP A 4 22.54 -13.29 0.64
CA ASP A 4 24.00 -13.23 0.81
C ASP A 4 24.88 -13.65 -0.39
N LYS A 5 24.27 -14.05 -1.51
CA LYS A 5 24.95 -14.49 -2.74
C LYS A 5 24.76 -13.50 -3.89
N SER A 6 23.57 -12.91 -4.04
CA SER A 6 23.28 -11.97 -5.12
C SER A 6 23.44 -10.51 -4.67
N TYR A 7 24.06 -9.68 -5.51
CA TYR A 7 24.28 -8.24 -5.27
C TYR A 7 24.12 -7.46 -6.58
N PHE A 8 23.67 -6.19 -6.52
CA PHE A 8 23.68 -5.34 -7.72
C PHE A 8 25.12 -4.97 -8.09
N LYS A 9 25.40 -4.95 -9.39
CA LYS A 9 26.72 -4.61 -9.94
C LYS A 9 26.95 -3.10 -9.79
N THR A 10 27.55 -2.73 -8.67
CA THR A 10 28.04 -1.38 -8.30
C THR A 10 27.02 -0.24 -8.47
N SER A 11 26.47 0.26 -7.36
CA SER A 11 25.65 1.47 -7.39
C SER A 11 26.52 2.71 -7.61
N THR A 12 26.14 3.54 -8.59
CA THR A 12 26.71 4.86 -8.86
C THR A 12 25.60 5.91 -8.77
N GLY A 13 25.78 6.94 -7.93
CA GLY A 13 24.89 8.11 -7.84
C GLY A 13 25.67 9.40 -8.10
N ASP A 14 25.08 10.57 -7.80
CA ASP A 14 25.75 11.87 -7.92
C ASP A 14 27.00 11.91 -7.03
N GLU A 15 28.18 11.87 -7.66
CA GLU A 15 29.43 11.69 -6.96
C GLU A 15 29.82 12.95 -6.19
N ALA A 16 30.10 12.80 -4.89
CA ALA A 16 30.73 13.85 -4.12
C ALA A 16 32.07 14.23 -4.78
N GLY A 17 32.33 15.54 -4.91
CA GLY A 17 33.63 16.09 -5.30
C GLY A 17 34.77 15.62 -4.38
N CYS A 18 36.01 16.10 -4.61
CA CYS A 18 37.29 15.68 -3.98
C CYS A 18 37.40 15.74 -2.43
N ALA A 19 36.42 15.21 -1.70
CA ALA A 19 36.43 15.06 -0.26
C ALA A 19 37.46 13.98 0.15
N PRO A 20 38.32 14.25 1.15
CA PRO A 20 39.34 13.31 1.63
C PRO A 20 38.79 11.96 2.12
N LYS A 21 37.54 11.94 2.62
CA LYS A 21 36.81 10.73 2.97
C LYS A 21 35.50 10.65 2.20
N LYS A 22 35.36 9.58 1.41
CA LYS A 22 34.19 9.26 0.57
C LYS A 22 33.12 8.46 1.33
N GLY A 23 33.18 8.41 2.67
CA GLY A 23 32.32 7.56 3.51
C GLY A 23 32.80 7.40 4.95
N ILE A 24 31.88 7.29 5.92
CA ILE A 24 32.22 7.19 7.36
C ILE A 24 32.73 5.80 7.73
N ILE A 25 32.13 4.74 7.16
CA ILE A 25 32.41 3.35 7.53
C ILE A 25 33.41 2.73 6.56
N THR A 26 33.11 2.78 5.25
CA THR A 26 33.95 2.10 4.25
C THR A 26 34.93 3.03 3.54
N SER A 27 34.80 4.34 3.74
CA SER A 27 35.48 5.36 2.91
C SER A 27 35.21 5.19 1.40
N LYS A 28 34.08 4.59 1.00
CA LYS A 28 33.66 4.41 -0.39
C LYS A 28 32.28 5.04 -0.66
N ILE A 29 32.17 5.77 -1.76
CA ILE A 29 30.89 6.23 -2.35
C ILE A 29 30.35 5.30 -3.46
N LYS A 30 31.09 4.22 -3.79
CA LYS A 30 30.72 3.21 -4.79
C LYS A 30 31.03 1.82 -4.27
N GLY A 31 30.14 0.86 -4.48
CA GLY A 31 30.36 -0.54 -4.09
C GLY A 31 29.16 -1.44 -4.40
N LYS A 32 29.28 -2.72 -4.04
CA LYS A 32 28.20 -3.71 -4.19
C LYS A 32 27.01 -3.33 -3.30
N VAL A 33 25.80 -3.67 -3.75
CA VAL A 33 24.56 -3.50 -3.00
C VAL A 33 24.07 -4.88 -2.60
N TYR A 34 23.85 -5.09 -1.32
CA TYR A 34 23.33 -6.36 -0.78
C TYR A 34 21.97 -6.16 -0.14
N PHE A 35 21.14 -7.19 -0.21
CA PHE A 35 19.88 -7.27 0.50
C PHE A 35 20.09 -7.68 1.95
N THR A 36 19.46 -6.96 2.87
CA THR A 36 19.48 -7.21 4.31
C THR A 36 18.15 -7.77 4.84
N ALA A 37 17.16 -7.96 3.95
CA ALA A 37 15.94 -8.74 4.20
C ALA A 37 15.61 -9.69 3.03
N TRP A 38 14.84 -10.74 3.29
CA TRP A 38 14.47 -11.80 2.35
C TRP A 38 13.20 -12.53 2.80
N SER A 39 12.56 -13.27 1.89
CA SER A 39 11.38 -14.11 2.16
C SER A 39 11.70 -15.21 3.19
N MET A 40 10.82 -15.47 4.16
CA MET A 40 11.00 -16.55 5.15
C MET A 40 10.59 -17.91 4.60
N ASP A 41 9.60 -17.94 3.70
CA ASP A 41 8.91 -19.16 3.27
C ASP A 41 9.25 -19.57 1.83
N VAL A 42 9.75 -18.62 1.02
CA VAL A 42 10.11 -18.88 -0.39
C VAL A 42 11.62 -18.97 -0.53
N LYS A 43 12.09 -20.14 -0.94
CA LYS A 43 13.50 -20.43 -1.23
C LYS A 43 13.69 -20.87 -2.68
N PHE A 44 14.75 -20.41 -3.31
CA PHE A 44 15.20 -20.85 -4.63
C PHE A 44 16.65 -21.32 -4.48
N GLU A 45 16.96 -22.52 -4.96
CA GLU A 45 18.28 -23.15 -4.77
C GLU A 45 18.72 -23.26 -3.29
N GLY A 46 17.77 -23.51 -2.38
CA GLY A 46 18.03 -23.66 -0.95
C GLY A 46 18.21 -22.35 -0.18
N GLU A 47 18.24 -21.21 -0.87
CA GLU A 47 18.42 -19.88 -0.27
C GLU A 47 17.14 -19.05 -0.35
N ASN A 48 16.94 -18.19 0.64
CA ASN A 48 15.80 -17.29 0.70
C ASN A 48 15.80 -16.30 -0.48
N VAL A 49 14.64 -16.14 -1.10
CA VAL A 49 14.45 -15.22 -2.23
C VAL A 49 14.20 -13.81 -1.71
N VAL A 50 14.93 -12.85 -2.28
CA VAL A 50 14.73 -11.42 -2.06
C VAL A 50 13.44 -10.93 -2.71
N ARG A 51 12.70 -10.08 -2.00
CA ARG A 51 11.41 -9.48 -2.38
C ARG A 51 11.55 -7.99 -2.66
N HIS A 52 10.56 -7.44 -3.35
CA HIS A 52 10.38 -6.00 -3.47
C HIS A 52 10.09 -5.38 -2.09
N MET A 53 10.78 -4.29 -1.78
CA MET A 53 10.92 -3.56 -0.50
C MET A 53 11.64 -4.31 0.62
N ASP A 54 12.30 -5.43 0.32
CA ASP A 54 13.32 -5.93 1.23
C ASP A 54 14.42 -4.87 1.38
N LEU A 55 14.96 -4.75 2.58
CA LEU A 55 15.97 -3.74 2.83
C LEU A 55 17.21 -4.07 2.02
N MET A 56 17.83 -3.04 1.45
CA MET A 56 19.14 -3.14 0.81
C MET A 56 20.08 -2.13 1.42
N THR A 57 21.37 -2.43 1.38
CA THR A 57 22.41 -1.50 1.83
C THR A 57 23.44 -1.34 0.73
N HIS A 58 23.96 -0.13 0.56
CA HIS A 58 24.84 0.26 -0.54
C HIS A 58 26.30 0.43 -0.09
N ASN A 59 27.18 0.55 -1.08
CA ASN A 59 28.58 0.94 -0.91
C ASN A 59 29.38 0.01 -0.01
N HIS A 60 29.11 -1.30 -0.14
CA HIS A 60 29.80 -2.34 0.62
C HIS A 60 31.28 -2.46 0.26
N ALA A 61 32.09 -2.68 1.29
CA ALA A 61 33.47 -3.16 1.23
C ALA A 61 33.65 -4.36 2.18
N SER A 62 34.88 -4.81 2.45
CA SER A 62 35.15 -5.94 3.36
C SER A 62 34.63 -5.74 4.79
N GLN A 63 34.33 -4.51 5.20
CA GLN A 63 33.84 -4.14 6.53
C GLN A 63 32.31 -3.88 6.60
N GLY A 64 31.56 -4.21 5.53
CA GLY A 64 30.11 -4.04 5.48
C GLY A 64 29.63 -2.78 4.73
N PRO A 65 28.35 -2.39 4.84
CA PRO A 65 27.78 -1.27 4.09
C PRO A 65 28.19 0.10 4.61
N ASN A 66 28.19 1.09 3.72
CA ASN A 66 28.43 2.49 4.08
C ASN A 66 27.13 3.32 4.15
N THR A 67 25.99 2.73 3.82
CA THR A 67 24.69 3.38 3.89
C THR A 67 23.76 2.65 4.86
N PRO A 68 22.80 3.37 5.48
CA PRO A 68 21.68 2.74 6.15
C PRO A 68 20.89 1.83 5.18
N PRO A 69 20.14 0.83 5.70
CA PRO A 69 19.16 0.10 4.91
C PRO A 69 18.16 1.04 4.26
N TRP A 70 17.90 0.76 2.99
CA TRP A 70 16.94 1.43 2.13
C TRP A 70 15.88 0.41 1.71
N MET A 71 14.59 0.78 1.65
CA MET A 71 13.59 -0.11 1.06
C MET A 71 13.92 -0.32 -0.41
N TYR A 72 14.21 -1.56 -0.80
CA TYR A 72 14.43 -1.87 -2.21
C TYR A 72 13.13 -1.77 -2.98
N MET A 73 12.80 -0.59 -3.50
CA MET A 73 11.83 -0.54 -4.57
C MET A 73 12.49 -1.10 -5.83
N ASP A 74 12.34 -2.41 -6.06
CA ASP A 74 12.60 -3.02 -7.37
C ASP A 74 12.09 -2.10 -8.47
N GLU A 75 12.98 -1.82 -9.41
CA GLU A 75 12.74 -1.05 -10.62
C GLU A 75 11.52 -1.61 -11.39
N MET A 76 11.09 -2.83 -11.06
CA MET A 76 9.90 -3.53 -11.58
C MET A 76 8.54 -3.25 -10.90
N ALA A 77 8.40 -2.45 -9.84
CA ALA A 77 7.06 -2.19 -9.23
C ALA A 77 6.45 -0.82 -9.54
N LEU A 78 7.25 0.15 -9.97
CA LEU A 78 6.80 1.37 -10.65
C LEU A 78 7.40 1.45 -12.07
N ALA A 79 7.86 0.33 -12.63
CA ALA A 79 8.45 0.27 -13.98
C ALA A 79 7.59 0.97 -15.04
N SER A 80 6.26 0.80 -14.91
CA SER A 80 5.26 1.40 -15.80
C SER A 80 4.82 2.80 -15.37
N ALA A 81 5.23 3.28 -14.19
CA ALA A 81 4.89 4.62 -13.71
C ALA A 81 5.84 5.66 -14.32
N SER A 82 5.34 6.89 -14.46
CA SER A 82 6.14 8.02 -14.92
C SER A 82 7.30 8.32 -13.96
N GLU A 83 8.38 8.91 -14.48
CA GLU A 83 9.49 9.37 -13.63
C GLU A 83 9.03 10.38 -12.56
N GLN A 84 8.02 11.19 -12.89
CA GLN A 84 7.37 12.08 -11.94
C GLN A 84 6.73 11.30 -10.79
N CYS A 85 5.97 10.24 -11.10
CA CYS A 85 5.36 9.39 -10.08
C CYS A 85 6.39 8.72 -9.17
N LYS A 86 7.50 8.24 -9.75
CA LYS A 86 8.60 7.66 -8.98
C LYS A 86 9.23 8.68 -8.04
N ALA A 87 9.46 9.91 -8.52
CA ALA A 87 10.04 10.98 -7.74
C ALA A 87 9.11 11.42 -6.58
N GLU A 88 7.81 11.58 -6.84
CA GLU A 88 6.81 11.91 -5.82
C GLU A 88 6.72 10.80 -4.76
N SER A 89 6.59 9.55 -5.20
CA SER A 89 6.54 8.38 -4.30
C SER A 89 7.79 8.28 -3.42
N LYS A 90 8.98 8.55 -3.99
CA LYS A 90 10.23 8.57 -3.26
C LYS A 90 10.28 9.69 -2.21
N LYS A 91 9.89 10.91 -2.56
CA LYS A 91 9.85 12.04 -1.61
C LYS A 91 8.95 11.75 -0.41
N THR A 92 7.78 11.18 -0.65
CA THR A 92 6.85 10.74 0.41
C THR A 92 7.50 9.72 1.32
N GLN A 93 8.18 8.71 0.76
CA GLN A 93 8.89 7.71 1.56
C GLN A 93 10.04 8.30 2.38
N ASP A 94 10.84 9.19 1.77
CA ASP A 94 11.95 9.87 2.45
C ASP A 94 11.42 10.67 3.65
N CYS A 95 10.27 11.32 3.50
CA CYS A 95 9.57 12.02 4.58
C CYS A 95 9.10 11.08 5.69
N MET A 96 8.44 9.98 5.34
CA MET A 96 8.00 8.97 6.34
C MET A 96 9.19 8.39 7.10
N GLU A 97 10.28 8.07 6.39
CA GLU A 97 11.49 7.49 6.99
C GLU A 97 12.18 8.48 7.93
N LYS A 98 12.33 9.74 7.51
CA LYS A 98 12.88 10.82 8.34
C LYS A 98 12.13 10.90 9.67
N HIS A 99 10.81 10.99 9.62
CA HIS A 99 9.99 11.19 10.82
C HIS A 99 9.87 9.93 11.68
N ALA A 100 9.85 8.73 11.08
CA ALA A 100 9.91 7.47 11.82
C ALA A 100 11.25 7.31 12.58
N LYS A 101 12.37 7.67 11.95
CA LYS A 101 13.69 7.64 12.60
C LYS A 101 13.78 8.62 13.76
N ASN A 102 13.29 9.85 13.56
CA ASN A 102 13.30 10.87 14.60
C ASN A 102 12.40 10.48 15.79
N ASN A 103 11.31 9.76 15.54
CA ASN A 103 10.37 9.29 16.55
C ASN A 103 10.65 7.86 17.06
N THR A 104 11.81 7.29 16.75
CA THR A 104 12.19 5.96 17.26
C THR A 104 12.32 5.97 18.77
N HIS A 105 11.73 4.97 19.44
CA HIS A 105 11.76 4.88 20.90
C HIS A 105 13.20 4.86 21.42
N GLN A 106 13.50 5.69 22.43
CA GLN A 106 14.86 5.84 22.94
C GLN A 106 15.51 4.50 23.32
N GLN A 107 14.74 3.59 23.92
CA GLN A 107 15.26 2.26 24.28
C GLN A 107 15.65 1.45 23.04
N LYS A 108 14.84 1.46 21.99
CA LYS A 108 15.16 0.78 20.71
C LYS A 108 16.44 1.35 20.09
N ARG A 109 16.65 2.67 20.16
CA ARG A 109 17.90 3.32 19.70
C ARG A 109 19.11 2.84 20.51
N LYS A 110 18.98 2.74 21.84
CA LYS A 110 20.05 2.27 22.74
C LYS A 110 20.40 0.81 22.52
N ASP A 111 19.40 -0.04 22.32
CA ASP A 111 19.53 -1.49 22.13
C ASP A 111 20.16 -1.82 20.77
N HIS A 112 19.84 -1.03 19.74
CA HIS A 112 20.32 -1.22 18.37
C HIS A 112 21.33 -0.14 17.98
N ARG A 113 22.23 0.22 18.88
CA ARG A 113 23.33 1.14 18.55
C ARG A 113 24.44 0.43 17.78
N LYS A 114 25.13 1.16 16.91
CA LYS A 114 26.30 0.64 16.19
C LYS A 114 27.43 0.25 17.16
N PRO A 115 28.28 -0.72 16.80
CA PRO A 115 29.49 -1.03 17.55
C PRO A 115 30.33 0.24 17.79
N GLY A 116 30.71 0.50 19.04
CA GLY A 116 31.48 1.68 19.44
C GLY A 116 30.67 2.94 19.71
N ALA A 117 29.37 2.99 19.40
CA ALA A 117 28.51 4.11 19.77
C ALA A 117 28.11 4.05 21.26
N THR A 118 28.09 5.20 21.92
CA THR A 118 27.52 5.32 23.28
C THR A 118 26.00 5.33 23.22
N GLN A 119 25.34 4.96 24.31
CA GLN A 119 23.88 5.05 24.41
C GLN A 119 23.38 6.49 24.21
N ALA A 120 24.10 7.48 24.76
CA ALA A 120 23.77 8.89 24.58
C ALA A 120 23.83 9.31 23.11
N ALA A 121 24.89 8.91 22.39
CA ALA A 121 25.06 9.20 20.96
C ALA A 121 23.98 8.51 20.11
N ALA A 122 23.60 7.28 20.44
CA ALA A 122 22.51 6.57 19.74
C ALA A 122 21.14 7.26 19.90
N VAL A 123 20.88 7.86 21.06
CA VAL A 123 19.63 8.59 21.31
C VAL A 123 19.57 9.90 20.52
N SER A 124 20.68 10.62 20.35
CA SER A 124 20.69 11.94 19.72
C SER A 124 21.03 11.96 18.22
N ASP A 125 21.66 10.90 17.69
CA ASP A 125 22.14 10.87 16.31
C ASP A 125 21.67 9.59 15.59
N ASN A 126 20.86 9.76 14.54
CA ASN A 126 20.37 8.66 13.70
C ASN A 126 21.52 7.87 13.05
N SER A 127 22.68 8.48 12.83
CA SER A 127 23.85 7.81 12.24
C SER A 127 24.49 6.78 13.17
N GLN A 128 24.20 6.83 14.47
CA GLN A 128 24.73 5.94 15.50
C GLN A 128 23.85 4.71 15.75
N VAL A 129 22.68 4.64 15.11
CA VAL A 129 21.76 3.50 15.21
C VAL A 129 22.05 2.50 14.08
N ASP A 130 22.11 1.22 14.42
CA ASP A 130 22.10 0.11 13.49
C ASP A 130 20.65 -0.17 13.04
N TRP A 131 20.21 0.60 12.06
CA TRP A 131 18.88 0.48 11.47
C TRP A 131 18.64 -0.90 10.82
N ASN A 132 19.68 -1.61 10.37
CA ASN A 132 19.51 -2.96 9.81
C ASN A 132 19.09 -3.92 10.91
N ALA A 133 19.83 -3.94 12.01
CA ALA A 133 19.53 -4.79 13.15
C ALA A 133 18.14 -4.47 13.73
N LEU A 134 17.82 -3.17 13.87
CA LEU A 134 16.54 -2.72 14.39
C LEU A 134 15.36 -3.14 13.51
N LEU A 135 15.40 -2.88 12.20
CA LEU A 135 14.30 -3.21 11.29
C LEU A 135 14.13 -4.72 11.13
N LYS A 136 15.24 -5.48 11.14
CA LYS A 136 15.20 -6.94 11.15
C LYS A 136 14.53 -7.48 12.42
N ALA A 137 14.85 -6.90 13.58
CA ALA A 137 14.24 -7.29 14.85
C ALA A 137 12.76 -6.87 14.95
N ASP A 138 12.38 -5.74 14.35
CA ASP A 138 11.00 -5.27 14.26
C ASP A 138 10.15 -6.17 13.36
N ALA A 139 10.75 -6.82 12.36
CA ALA A 139 10.09 -7.74 11.43
C ALA A 139 8.87 -7.13 10.72
N GLY A 140 8.89 -5.81 10.48
CA GLY A 140 7.84 -5.08 9.77
C GLY A 140 6.61 -4.73 10.62
N LYS A 141 6.67 -4.93 11.94
CA LYS A 141 5.57 -4.60 12.86
C LYS A 141 5.38 -3.08 13.03
N GLY A 142 6.45 -2.30 12.84
CA GLY A 142 6.46 -0.86 13.04
C GLY A 142 6.28 -0.47 14.51
N GLU A 143 6.78 -1.29 15.45
CA GLU A 143 6.71 -1.08 16.90
C GLU A 143 7.95 -0.32 17.42
N PHE A 144 8.93 -0.05 16.56
CA PHE A 144 10.17 0.61 16.96
C PHE A 144 10.04 2.14 17.17
N TYR A 145 8.95 2.76 16.72
CA TYR A 145 8.76 4.21 16.74
C TYR A 145 7.35 4.63 17.14
N ASN A 146 7.24 5.86 17.64
CA ASN A 146 5.95 6.49 17.92
C ASN A 146 5.29 6.94 16.61
N LYS A 147 4.31 6.17 16.13
CA LYS A 147 3.57 6.47 14.89
C LYS A 147 2.86 7.82 14.93
N THR A 148 2.16 8.13 16.03
CA THR A 148 1.44 9.39 16.19
C THR A 148 2.40 10.58 16.21
N GLY A 149 3.53 10.46 16.91
CA GLY A 149 4.58 11.49 16.90
C GLY A 149 5.16 11.71 15.51
N ALA A 150 5.48 10.62 14.80
CA ALA A 150 5.98 10.70 13.43
C ALA A 150 4.98 11.36 12.48
N LEU A 151 3.69 11.02 12.59
CA LEU A 151 2.63 11.65 11.79
C LEU A 151 2.52 13.15 12.11
N ASN A 152 2.50 13.54 13.38
CA ASN A 152 2.40 14.94 13.78
C ASN A 152 3.59 15.76 13.29
N ASP A 153 4.81 15.30 13.54
CA ASP A 153 6.04 15.98 13.09
C ASP A 153 6.07 16.12 11.56
N MET A 154 5.60 15.11 10.84
CA MET A 154 5.48 15.14 9.39
C MET A 154 4.43 16.14 8.88
N CYS A 155 3.31 16.28 9.60
CA CYS A 155 2.27 17.25 9.27
C CYS A 155 2.68 18.69 9.58
N GLU A 156 3.65 18.90 10.47
CA GLU A 156 4.26 20.19 10.77
C GLU A 156 5.45 20.52 9.85
N ASP A 157 6.06 19.50 9.24
CA ASP A 157 7.16 19.63 8.30
C ASP A 157 6.68 20.11 6.93
N LYS A 158 6.99 21.36 6.62
CA LYS A 158 6.59 22.08 5.40
C LYS A 158 7.08 21.39 4.12
N ASP A 159 8.23 20.72 4.19
CA ASP A 159 8.82 20.03 3.03
C ASP A 159 8.10 18.70 2.76
N CYS A 160 7.43 18.17 3.79
CA CYS A 160 6.81 16.85 3.78
C CYS A 160 5.30 16.90 3.63
N LYS A 161 4.60 17.82 4.32
CA LYS A 161 3.13 17.88 4.41
C LYS A 161 2.41 17.75 3.06
N ASP A 162 2.93 18.39 2.02
CA ASP A 162 2.29 18.42 0.69
C ASP A 162 2.59 17.17 -0.15
N GLN A 163 3.68 16.43 0.14
CA GLN A 163 4.05 15.21 -0.60
C GLN A 163 3.03 14.08 -0.40
N PHE A 164 2.34 14.08 0.74
CA PHE A 164 1.32 13.08 1.11
C PHE A 164 -0.01 13.27 0.41
N ASP A 165 -0.23 14.40 -0.25
CA ASP A 165 -1.59 14.75 -0.66
C ASP A 165 -2.08 13.94 -1.87
N CYS A 166 -1.16 13.40 -2.68
CA CYS A 166 -1.42 12.52 -3.83
C CYS A 166 -0.68 11.18 -3.75
N SER A 167 -0.02 10.89 -2.62
CA SER A 167 0.68 9.63 -2.40
C SER A 167 -0.17 8.68 -1.58
N LEU A 168 -0.15 7.40 -1.95
CA LEU A 168 -0.81 6.36 -1.19
C LEU A 168 0.09 5.88 -0.06
N VAL A 169 -0.42 5.95 1.16
CA VAL A 169 0.27 5.53 2.39
C VAL A 169 -0.52 4.42 3.08
N PRO A 170 0.12 3.56 3.89
CA PRO A 170 -0.62 2.56 4.67
C PRO A 170 -1.70 3.20 5.55
N PHE A 171 -2.85 2.53 5.69
CA PHE A 171 -3.95 3.02 6.55
C PHE A 171 -3.49 3.37 7.97
N ASP A 172 -2.65 2.52 8.59
CA ASP A 172 -2.15 2.71 9.95
C ASP A 172 -1.10 3.83 10.09
N HIS A 173 -0.65 4.42 8.98
CA HIS A 173 0.16 5.64 9.01
C HIS A 173 -0.69 6.86 9.40
N GLY A 174 -1.98 6.86 9.03
CA GLY A 174 -2.90 7.95 9.30
C GLY A 174 -2.75 9.14 8.35
N CYS A 175 -3.50 10.20 8.67
CA CYS A 175 -3.55 11.44 7.89
C CYS A 175 -3.44 12.65 8.80
N CYS A 176 -2.94 13.76 8.26
CA CYS A 176 -2.94 15.04 8.96
C CYS A 176 -4.35 15.49 9.36
N ALA A 177 -4.42 16.36 10.36
CA ALA A 177 -5.67 16.85 10.93
C ALA A 177 -6.67 17.32 9.86
N GLY A 178 -7.95 16.94 10.03
CA GLY A 178 -9.04 17.24 9.11
C GLY A 178 -9.21 16.25 7.94
N LYS A 179 -8.25 15.34 7.75
CA LYS A 179 -8.29 14.29 6.72
C LYS A 179 -8.41 12.91 7.34
N THR A 180 -8.98 11.99 6.56
CA THR A 180 -9.17 10.58 6.92
C THR A 180 -8.56 9.69 5.85
N PRO A 181 -7.89 8.58 6.22
CA PRO A 181 -7.41 7.60 5.26
C PRO A 181 -8.59 6.96 4.51
N HIS A 182 -8.50 6.93 3.18
CA HIS A 182 -9.47 6.29 2.30
C HIS A 182 -8.80 5.24 1.43
N HIS A 183 -9.25 3.98 1.52
CA HIS A 183 -8.76 2.91 0.68
C HIS A 183 -9.19 3.13 -0.77
N VAL A 184 -8.21 3.26 -1.66
CA VAL A 184 -8.48 3.47 -3.09
C VAL A 184 -9.18 2.26 -3.70
N VAL A 185 -8.76 1.04 -3.34
CA VAL A 185 -9.57 -0.16 -3.56
C VAL A 185 -10.33 -0.43 -2.26
N PRO A 186 -11.67 -0.33 -2.23
CA PRO A 186 -12.41 -0.45 -0.99
C PRO A 186 -12.14 -1.77 -0.25
N ALA A 187 -11.82 -1.68 1.05
CA ALA A 187 -11.43 -2.86 1.82
C ALA A 187 -12.52 -3.94 1.84
N HIS A 188 -13.81 -3.58 1.75
CA HIS A 188 -14.90 -4.56 1.75
C HIS A 188 -14.91 -5.45 0.51
N CYS A 189 -14.20 -5.08 -0.57
CA CYS A 189 -14.09 -5.90 -1.78
C CYS A 189 -13.27 -7.18 -1.56
N PHE A 190 -12.32 -7.18 -0.60
CA PHE A 190 -11.44 -8.30 -0.28
C PHE A 190 -12.01 -9.25 0.79
N LEU A 191 -13.07 -8.83 1.48
CA LEU A 191 -13.54 -9.45 2.71
C LEU A 191 -14.96 -9.98 2.57
N PRO A 192 -15.29 -11.15 3.15
CA PRO A 192 -16.66 -11.58 3.33
C PRO A 192 -17.54 -10.52 3.99
N SER A 193 -18.85 -10.60 3.72
CA SER A 193 -19.79 -9.63 4.27
C SER A 193 -19.84 -9.71 5.80
N GLY A 194 -19.73 -8.56 6.46
CA GLY A 194 -19.71 -8.49 7.93
C GLY A 194 -18.34 -8.72 8.57
N GLU A 195 -17.34 -9.16 7.79
CA GLU A 195 -16.03 -9.57 8.30
C GLU A 195 -15.26 -8.44 9.01
N ARG A 196 -15.37 -7.21 8.51
CA ARG A 196 -14.76 -6.03 9.16
C ARG A 196 -15.31 -5.77 10.57
N LYS A 197 -16.47 -6.32 10.91
CA LYS A 197 -17.08 -6.21 12.25
C LYS A 197 -16.80 -7.41 13.13
N SER A 198 -16.73 -8.62 12.56
CA SER A 198 -16.48 -9.86 13.31
C SER A 198 -15.00 -10.04 13.65
N GLY A 199 -14.09 -9.61 12.78
CA GLY A 199 -12.64 -9.76 12.98
C GLY A 199 -12.17 -11.22 12.93
N SER A 200 -12.92 -12.10 12.27
CA SER A 200 -12.58 -13.53 12.09
C SER A 200 -11.25 -13.74 11.35
N GLY A 201 -10.84 -12.75 10.56
CA GLY A 201 -9.69 -12.81 9.67
C GLY A 201 -10.01 -13.34 8.28
N ASP A 202 -11.28 -13.62 7.95
CA ASP A 202 -11.63 -14.29 6.69
C ASP A 202 -11.33 -13.41 5.48
N ARG A 203 -10.92 -14.05 4.39
CA ARG A 203 -10.58 -13.40 3.11
C ARG A 203 -11.25 -14.16 1.97
N TYR A 204 -11.53 -13.46 0.87
CA TYR A 204 -11.91 -14.16 -0.35
C TYR A 204 -10.70 -14.90 -0.95
N PRO A 205 -10.92 -15.99 -1.71
CA PRO A 205 -9.82 -16.72 -2.34
C PRO A 205 -8.89 -15.81 -3.15
N GLY A 206 -7.57 -15.94 -2.93
CA GLY A 206 -6.57 -15.12 -3.61
C GLY A 206 -6.32 -13.76 -2.94
N THR A 207 -6.99 -13.48 -1.82
CA THR A 207 -6.80 -12.27 -1.00
C THR A 207 -6.38 -12.59 0.43
N ASP A 208 -5.91 -13.81 0.68
CA ASP A 208 -5.56 -14.36 2.00
C ASP A 208 -4.53 -13.50 2.75
N SER A 209 -3.67 -12.82 2.00
CA SER A 209 -2.61 -11.96 2.52
C SER A 209 -2.99 -10.47 2.64
N TYR A 210 -4.24 -10.12 2.32
CA TYR A 210 -4.73 -8.75 2.40
C TYR A 210 -4.88 -8.28 3.86
N ASP A 211 -4.29 -7.13 4.16
CA ASP A 211 -4.34 -6.47 5.47
C ASP A 211 -4.90 -5.05 5.29
N ASP A 212 -6.12 -4.81 5.78
CA ASP A 212 -6.78 -3.51 5.63
C ASP A 212 -6.13 -2.42 6.49
N THR A 213 -5.30 -2.77 7.49
CA THR A 213 -4.52 -1.78 8.25
C THR A 213 -3.26 -1.34 7.53
N LYS A 214 -2.81 -2.12 6.54
CA LYS A 214 -1.61 -1.83 5.72
C LYS A 214 -1.96 -1.43 4.30
N ALA A 215 -3.19 -1.69 3.86
CA ALA A 215 -3.70 -1.35 2.54
C ALA A 215 -3.46 0.13 2.19
N PRO A 216 -3.14 0.42 0.92
CA PRO A 216 -2.84 1.78 0.48
C PRO A 216 -4.06 2.70 0.58
N CYS A 217 -3.86 3.85 1.21
CA CYS A 217 -4.86 4.87 1.45
C CYS A 217 -4.41 6.21 0.92
N ILE A 218 -5.36 6.99 0.40
CA ILE A 218 -5.20 8.41 0.15
C ILE A 218 -5.82 9.21 1.30
N CYS A 219 -5.25 10.36 1.64
CA CYS A 219 -5.83 11.26 2.64
C CYS A 219 -6.87 12.19 2.01
N LEU A 220 -8.12 12.07 2.46
CA LEU A 220 -9.26 12.87 2.00
C LEU A 220 -9.87 13.68 3.12
N GLU A 221 -10.31 14.89 2.84
CA GLU A 221 -11.09 15.69 3.79
C GLU A 221 -12.46 15.06 4.11
N GLY A 222 -12.82 15.09 5.40
CA GLY A 222 -14.06 14.50 5.92
C GLY A 222 -13.86 13.15 6.60
N ALA A 223 -14.51 12.99 7.75
CA ALA A 223 -14.44 11.79 8.59
C ALA A 223 -15.27 10.63 8.03
N THR A 224 -16.38 10.92 7.34
CA THR A 224 -17.30 9.90 6.83
C THR A 224 -17.75 10.18 5.41
N LYS A 225 -18.34 9.16 4.77
CA LYS A 225 -18.95 9.26 3.44
C LYS A 225 -20.19 10.19 3.39
N SER A 226 -20.73 10.57 4.54
CA SER A 226 -21.86 11.50 4.68
C SER A 226 -21.45 12.90 5.12
N ASP A 227 -20.16 13.12 5.40
CA ASP A 227 -19.69 14.42 5.84
C ASP A 227 -19.89 15.45 4.72
N SER A 228 -20.53 16.55 5.08
CA SER A 228 -20.82 17.65 4.17
C SER A 228 -20.46 18.99 4.79
N ALA A 229 -20.15 19.94 3.93
CA ALA A 229 -20.00 21.35 4.26
C ALA A 229 -20.69 22.16 3.14
N ASP A 230 -21.44 23.20 3.51
CA ASP A 230 -22.12 24.10 2.56
C ASP A 230 -23.03 23.36 1.55
N GLY A 231 -23.73 22.33 2.03
CA GLY A 231 -24.65 21.52 1.22
C GLY A 231 -23.96 20.60 0.20
N LYS A 232 -22.63 20.43 0.28
CA LYS A 232 -21.85 19.55 -0.58
C LYS A 232 -21.10 18.52 0.24
N LEU A 233 -20.96 17.30 -0.29
CA LEU A 233 -20.10 16.29 0.32
C LEU A 233 -18.65 16.77 0.33
N LYS A 234 -17.92 16.47 1.41
CA LYS A 234 -16.46 16.62 1.46
C LYS A 234 -15.79 15.57 0.58
N GLU A 235 -14.49 15.72 0.35
CA GLU A 235 -13.71 14.85 -0.54
C GLU A 235 -13.98 13.35 -0.32
N HIS A 236 -13.98 12.90 0.93
CA HIS A 236 -14.23 11.49 1.28
C HIS A 236 -15.62 11.01 0.81
N GLY A 237 -16.67 11.82 1.01
CA GLY A 237 -18.02 11.51 0.53
C GLY A 237 -18.15 11.59 -0.99
N GLN A 238 -17.44 12.51 -1.64
CA GLN A 238 -17.44 12.64 -3.10
C GLN A 238 -16.78 11.44 -3.77
N VAL A 239 -15.64 10.97 -3.25
CA VAL A 239 -14.97 9.76 -3.76
C VAL A 239 -15.89 8.55 -3.60
N HIS A 240 -16.53 8.39 -2.43
CA HIS A 240 -17.54 7.35 -2.23
C HIS A 240 -18.70 7.43 -3.25
N ALA A 241 -19.24 8.61 -3.50
CA ALA A 241 -20.33 8.78 -4.45
C ALA A 241 -19.97 8.33 -5.89
N ILE A 242 -18.69 8.41 -6.26
CA ILE A 242 -18.21 7.97 -7.58
C ILE A 242 -17.92 6.47 -7.57
N VAL A 243 -17.14 5.97 -6.61
CA VAL A 243 -16.73 4.57 -6.57
C VAL A 243 -17.90 3.63 -6.28
N ASP A 244 -18.84 4.02 -5.41
CA ASP A 244 -20.03 3.21 -5.09
C ASP A 244 -20.88 2.99 -6.35
N VAL A 245 -21.01 4.02 -7.21
CA VAL A 245 -21.72 3.92 -8.50
C VAL A 245 -20.95 3.05 -9.49
N ALA A 246 -19.62 3.13 -9.51
CA ALA A 246 -18.79 2.28 -10.37
C ALA A 246 -18.87 0.81 -9.95
N GLU A 247 -18.78 0.53 -8.65
CA GLU A 247 -18.90 -0.81 -8.07
C GLU A 247 -20.30 -1.40 -8.31
N ASP A 248 -21.37 -0.63 -8.11
CA ASP A 248 -22.76 -1.09 -8.27
C ASP A 248 -23.14 -1.49 -9.71
N LYS A 249 -22.31 -1.15 -10.71
CA LYS A 249 -22.44 -1.64 -12.10
C LYS A 249 -22.07 -3.12 -12.24
N PHE A 250 -21.22 -3.62 -11.34
CA PHE A 250 -20.78 -5.02 -11.33
C PHE A 250 -21.64 -5.92 -10.46
N MET A 251 -22.66 -5.36 -9.79
CA MET A 251 -23.65 -6.13 -9.05
C MET A 251 -24.59 -6.91 -9.97
N LYS A 252 -25.02 -8.09 -9.52
CA LYS A 252 -26.05 -8.88 -10.21
C LYS A 252 -27.41 -8.23 -10.03
N SER A 253 -28.19 -8.21 -11.09
CA SER A 253 -29.55 -7.67 -11.11
C SER A 253 -30.51 -8.74 -11.61
N GLU A 254 -31.45 -9.14 -10.77
CA GLU A 254 -32.43 -10.19 -11.07
C GLU A 254 -33.84 -9.67 -10.84
N LYS A 255 -34.78 -10.02 -11.74
CA LYS A 255 -36.18 -9.71 -11.53
C LYS A 255 -36.71 -10.51 -10.35
N GLN A 256 -37.46 -9.87 -9.45
CA GLN A 256 -38.23 -10.60 -8.45
C GLN A 256 -39.53 -11.09 -9.05
N PHE A 257 -39.92 -12.31 -8.68
CA PHE A 257 -41.18 -12.90 -9.10
C PHE A 257 -42.11 -13.12 -7.89
N THR A 258 -43.41 -13.05 -8.13
CA THR A 258 -44.44 -13.48 -7.18
C THR A 258 -44.44 -15.01 -7.05
N PRO A 259 -45.10 -15.59 -6.02
CA PRO A 259 -45.27 -17.05 -5.94
C PRO A 259 -45.96 -17.67 -7.17
N THR A 260 -46.69 -16.85 -7.93
CA THR A 260 -47.38 -17.23 -9.17
C THR A 260 -46.52 -17.06 -10.44
N GLY A 261 -45.23 -16.72 -10.29
CA GLY A 261 -44.28 -16.58 -11.41
C GLY A 261 -44.40 -15.30 -12.22
N LYS A 262 -45.22 -14.32 -11.79
CA LYS A 262 -45.30 -13.01 -12.45
C LYS A 262 -44.22 -12.07 -11.91
N PRO A 263 -43.64 -11.17 -12.73
CA PRO A 263 -42.74 -10.14 -12.22
C PRO A 263 -43.42 -9.34 -11.10
N LYS A 264 -42.70 -9.18 -9.99
CA LYS A 264 -43.15 -8.35 -8.88
C LYS A 264 -43.06 -6.90 -9.31
N MET A 265 -44.14 -6.15 -9.13
CA MET A 265 -44.22 -4.74 -9.52
C MET A 265 -44.22 -3.84 -8.28
N LYS A 266 -43.58 -2.67 -8.35
CA LYS A 266 -43.68 -1.60 -7.35
C LYS A 266 -43.76 -0.26 -8.07
N LYS A 267 -44.83 0.51 -7.81
CA LYS A 267 -45.12 1.79 -8.48
C LYS A 267 -45.08 1.71 -10.03
N GLY A 268 -45.52 0.59 -10.60
CA GLY A 268 -45.57 0.39 -12.06
C GLY A 268 -44.27 -0.11 -12.68
N GLU A 269 -43.20 -0.29 -11.90
CA GLU A 269 -41.92 -0.81 -12.37
C GLU A 269 -41.66 -2.22 -11.85
N GLU A 270 -40.96 -3.04 -12.62
CA GLU A 270 -40.50 -4.36 -12.17
C GLU A 270 -39.50 -4.19 -11.00
N VAL A 271 -39.71 -4.96 -9.94
CA VAL A 271 -38.82 -4.98 -8.78
C VAL A 271 -37.57 -5.77 -9.14
N ILE A 272 -36.45 -5.05 -9.27
CA ILE A 272 -35.12 -5.64 -9.46
C ILE A 272 -34.46 -5.87 -8.10
N LYS A 273 -34.07 -7.11 -7.82
CA LYS A 273 -33.20 -7.46 -6.70
C LYS A 273 -31.76 -7.31 -7.15
N LYS A 274 -31.01 -6.44 -6.46
CA LYS A 274 -29.56 -6.38 -6.60
C LYS A 274 -28.89 -7.29 -5.55
N THR A 275 -27.93 -8.08 -5.99
CA THR A 275 -27.08 -8.92 -5.12
C THR A 275 -25.63 -8.73 -5.48
N ALA A 276 -24.73 -9.03 -4.54
CA ALA A 276 -23.29 -8.90 -4.77
C ALA A 276 -22.88 -9.57 -6.08
N GLY A 277 -22.05 -8.86 -6.84
CA GLY A 277 -21.42 -9.36 -8.04
C GLY A 277 -19.90 -9.33 -7.92
N SER A 278 -19.21 -9.41 -9.05
CA SER A 278 -17.76 -9.54 -9.09
C SER A 278 -17.14 -8.58 -10.09
N TRP A 279 -16.01 -8.01 -9.70
CA TRP A 279 -15.18 -7.16 -10.54
C TRP A 279 -13.71 -7.46 -10.27
N SER A 280 -12.83 -7.18 -11.22
CA SER A 280 -11.40 -7.44 -11.05
C SER A 280 -10.75 -6.39 -10.15
N PHE A 281 -9.59 -6.73 -9.57
CA PHE A 281 -8.75 -5.76 -8.86
C PHE A 281 -8.41 -4.57 -9.76
N GLU A 282 -8.13 -4.81 -11.04
CA GLU A 282 -7.90 -3.76 -12.03
C GLU A 282 -9.10 -2.79 -12.13
N GLN A 283 -10.32 -3.31 -12.24
CA GLN A 283 -11.53 -2.49 -12.33
C GLN A 283 -11.75 -1.68 -11.04
N ALA A 284 -11.52 -2.29 -9.88
CA ALA A 284 -11.66 -1.63 -8.59
C ALA A 284 -10.60 -0.55 -8.37
N ASN A 285 -9.34 -0.85 -8.71
CA ASN A 285 -8.21 0.07 -8.61
C ASN A 285 -8.37 1.26 -9.57
N ASP A 286 -8.81 1.00 -10.80
CA ASP A 286 -9.09 2.04 -11.78
C ASP A 286 -10.23 2.96 -11.32
N ALA A 287 -11.34 2.40 -10.85
CA ALA A 287 -12.49 3.17 -10.37
C ALA A 287 -12.16 4.02 -9.14
N GLY A 288 -11.40 3.47 -8.19
CA GLY A 288 -10.93 4.19 -7.01
C GLY A 288 -9.99 5.35 -7.36
N CYS A 289 -8.94 5.07 -8.16
CA CYS A 289 -7.99 6.09 -8.57
C CYS A 289 -8.65 7.19 -9.42
N ASP A 290 -9.57 6.82 -10.31
CA ASP A 290 -10.36 7.75 -11.12
C ASP A 290 -11.22 8.65 -10.23
N ALA A 291 -11.93 8.08 -9.25
CA ALA A 291 -12.73 8.83 -8.29
C ALA A 291 -11.89 9.85 -7.52
N VAL A 292 -10.72 9.44 -7.02
CA VAL A 292 -9.79 10.33 -6.34
C VAL A 292 -9.28 11.42 -7.27
N SER A 293 -8.87 11.10 -8.50
CA SER A 293 -8.36 12.10 -9.46
C SER A 293 -9.42 13.13 -9.86
N LYS A 294 -10.71 12.76 -9.90
CA LYS A 294 -11.82 13.68 -10.18
C LYS A 294 -12.07 14.65 -9.03
N VAL A 295 -11.89 14.19 -7.79
CA VAL A 295 -12.07 15.00 -6.58
C VAL A 295 -10.82 15.86 -6.31
N LYS A 296 -9.64 15.26 -6.43
CA LYS A 296 -8.33 15.89 -6.25
C LYS A 296 -7.62 16.00 -7.59
N GLN A 297 -8.04 16.97 -8.41
CA GLN A 297 -7.60 17.14 -9.81
C GLN A 297 -6.07 17.21 -10.03
N LYS A 298 -5.30 17.50 -8.98
CA LYS A 298 -3.83 17.51 -9.02
C LYS A 298 -3.18 16.12 -8.88
N CYS A 299 -3.95 15.10 -8.48
CA CYS A 299 -3.43 13.75 -8.25
C CYS A 299 -3.56 12.90 -9.53
N ASP A 300 -2.41 12.44 -10.03
CA ASP A 300 -2.35 11.65 -11.25
C ASP A 300 -2.93 10.24 -11.03
N LYS A 301 -3.94 9.89 -11.83
CA LYS A 301 -4.66 8.61 -11.74
C LYS A 301 -3.70 7.44 -11.92
N GLU A 302 -2.87 7.47 -12.96
CA GLU A 302 -1.99 6.35 -13.31
C GLU A 302 -0.90 6.15 -12.24
N CYS A 303 -0.41 7.24 -11.65
CA CYS A 303 0.51 7.17 -10.54
C CYS A 303 -0.12 6.51 -9.31
N MET A 304 -1.33 6.91 -8.91
CA MET A 304 -2.03 6.26 -7.79
C MET A 304 -2.33 4.79 -8.08
N LYS A 305 -2.68 4.46 -9.33
CA LYS A 305 -2.95 3.08 -9.75
C LYS A 305 -1.70 2.21 -9.61
N ALA A 306 -0.54 2.72 -10.05
CA ALA A 306 0.74 2.05 -9.92
C ALA A 306 1.17 1.89 -8.45
N GLN A 307 0.99 2.94 -7.63
CA GLN A 307 1.25 2.87 -6.18
C GLN A 307 0.37 1.81 -5.50
N SER A 308 -0.93 1.79 -5.84
CA SER A 308 -1.89 0.84 -5.29
C SER A 308 -1.56 -0.59 -5.69
N GLU A 309 -1.27 -0.85 -6.96
CA GLU A 309 -0.87 -2.17 -7.44
C GLU A 309 0.43 -2.65 -6.77
N ALA A 310 1.44 -1.78 -6.67
CA ALA A 310 2.70 -2.10 -6.01
C ALA A 310 2.50 -2.45 -4.52
N ALA A 311 1.65 -1.70 -3.82
CA ALA A 311 1.34 -1.93 -2.41
C ALA A 311 0.60 -3.26 -2.19
N HIS A 312 -0.42 -3.56 -2.99
CA HIS A 312 -1.16 -4.82 -2.90
C HIS A 312 -0.31 -6.02 -3.33
N LYS A 313 0.53 -5.89 -4.37
CA LYS A 313 1.50 -6.92 -4.76
C LYS A 313 2.48 -7.23 -3.63
N LYS A 314 2.92 -6.21 -2.88
CA LYS A 314 3.80 -6.38 -1.71
C LYS A 314 3.13 -7.14 -0.58
N MET A 315 1.82 -6.95 -0.38
CA MET A 315 1.05 -7.73 0.58
C MET A 315 0.98 -9.21 0.20
N GLY A 316 1.31 -9.57 -1.05
CA GLY A 316 1.31 -10.94 -1.54
C GLY A 316 0.09 -11.26 -2.40
N LEU A 317 -0.67 -10.25 -2.82
CA LEU A 317 -1.76 -10.43 -3.78
C LEU A 317 -1.15 -10.65 -5.17
N ASP A 318 -1.78 -11.53 -5.96
CA ASP A 318 -1.36 -11.80 -7.34
C ASP A 318 -1.88 -10.71 -8.29
N VAL A 319 -1.33 -9.51 -8.15
CA VAL A 319 -1.66 -8.31 -8.95
C VAL A 319 -0.40 -7.80 -9.68
N GLY A 320 -0.58 -7.02 -10.73
CA GLY A 320 0.47 -6.71 -11.68
C GLY A 320 0.00 -6.75 -13.13
N LYS A 321 0.89 -6.33 -14.04
CA LYS A 321 0.76 -6.54 -15.50
C LYS A 321 0.28 -7.96 -15.83
N GLY A 322 -0.93 -8.06 -16.39
CA GLY A 322 -1.55 -9.33 -16.82
C GLY A 322 -2.12 -10.22 -15.70
N LYS A 323 -2.18 -9.70 -14.48
CA LYS A 323 -2.65 -10.40 -13.26
C LYS A 323 -3.79 -9.65 -12.56
N SER A 324 -3.77 -8.32 -12.56
CA SER A 324 -4.78 -7.47 -11.91
C SER A 324 -6.22 -7.72 -12.41
N ASP A 325 -6.39 -8.12 -13.67
CA ASP A 325 -7.69 -8.50 -14.24
C ASP A 325 -8.22 -9.87 -13.77
N LYS A 326 -7.35 -10.71 -13.20
CA LYS A 326 -7.67 -12.10 -12.82
C LYS A 326 -8.03 -12.23 -11.35
N LEU A 327 -7.54 -11.33 -10.50
CA LEU A 327 -7.93 -11.28 -9.10
C LEU A 327 -9.34 -10.70 -9.00
N MET A 328 -10.32 -11.54 -8.68
CA MET A 328 -11.72 -11.14 -8.59
C MET A 328 -12.08 -10.75 -7.17
N LEU A 329 -12.74 -9.60 -7.05
CA LEU A 329 -13.17 -9.01 -5.80
C LEU A 329 -14.70 -8.92 -5.75
N ARG A 330 -15.23 -8.77 -4.55
CA ARG A 330 -16.66 -8.53 -4.35
C ARG A 330 -17.03 -7.12 -4.80
N ALA A 331 -18.14 -7.03 -5.53
CA ALA A 331 -18.84 -5.78 -5.83
C ALA A 331 -20.18 -5.74 -5.09
N ASP A 332 -20.25 -4.95 -4.02
CA ASP A 332 -21.44 -4.58 -3.26
C ASP A 332 -21.10 -3.37 -2.37
N SER A 333 -21.23 -2.16 -2.91
CA SER A 333 -20.87 -0.91 -2.19
C SER A 333 -21.60 -0.72 -0.86
N SER A 334 -22.76 -1.35 -0.72
CA SER A 334 -23.56 -1.30 0.51
C SER A 334 -23.05 -2.24 1.61
N GLY A 335 -22.30 -3.28 1.22
CA GLY A 335 -21.88 -4.38 2.09
C GLY A 335 -23.03 -5.21 2.67
N ASN A 336 -24.27 -5.02 2.23
CA ASN A 336 -25.47 -5.63 2.82
C ASN A 336 -26.27 -6.51 1.85
N ARG A 337 -25.81 -6.66 0.60
CA ARG A 337 -26.50 -7.40 -0.47
C ARG A 337 -25.72 -8.64 -0.91
N THR A 338 -24.79 -9.10 -0.09
CA THR A 338 -23.97 -10.28 -0.33
C THR A 338 -24.67 -11.54 0.17
N PRO A 339 -25.01 -12.50 -0.73
CA PRO A 339 -25.67 -13.72 -0.30
C PRO A 339 -24.71 -14.64 0.47
N PRO A 340 -25.22 -15.52 1.36
CA PRO A 340 -24.42 -16.55 2.02
C PRO A 340 -23.69 -17.42 0.99
N GLY A 341 -22.42 -17.74 1.26
CA GLY A 341 -21.59 -18.56 0.36
C GLY A 341 -21.13 -17.85 -0.91
N PHE A 342 -21.36 -16.53 -1.04
CA PHE A 342 -20.84 -15.76 -2.16
C PHE A 342 -19.32 -15.82 -2.21
N VAL A 343 -18.78 -16.11 -3.40
CA VAL A 343 -17.36 -16.03 -3.72
C VAL A 343 -17.22 -15.19 -5.00
N PRO A 344 -16.33 -14.19 -5.04
CA PRO A 344 -16.02 -13.49 -6.28
C PRO A 344 -15.57 -14.45 -7.36
N GLN A 345 -16.16 -14.36 -8.55
CA GLN A 345 -15.86 -15.24 -9.67
C GLN A 345 -15.50 -14.40 -10.89
N GLY A 346 -14.58 -14.91 -11.70
CA GLY A 346 -14.29 -14.33 -13.01
C GLY A 346 -15.54 -14.37 -13.88
N ALA A 347 -15.60 -13.55 -14.92
CA ALA A 347 -16.58 -13.77 -15.97
C ALA A 347 -16.34 -15.18 -16.53
N VAL A 348 -17.15 -16.15 -16.10
CA VAL A 348 -17.21 -17.44 -16.77
C VAL A 348 -17.66 -17.09 -18.17
N SER A 349 -16.77 -17.26 -19.16
CA SER A 349 -17.21 -17.30 -20.55
C SER A 349 -18.39 -18.27 -20.56
N ALA A 350 -19.59 -17.78 -20.87
CA ALA A 350 -20.74 -18.64 -21.05
C ALA A 350 -20.30 -19.80 -21.96
N PRO A 351 -20.61 -21.06 -21.63
CA PRO A 351 -20.26 -22.15 -22.51
C PRO A 351 -20.84 -21.83 -23.89
N ALA A 352 -19.97 -21.76 -24.89
CA ALA A 352 -20.37 -21.54 -26.26
C ALA A 352 -21.24 -22.74 -26.69
N GLY A 353 -22.53 -22.47 -26.91
CA GLY A 353 -23.42 -23.34 -27.67
C GLY A 353 -23.96 -24.57 -26.93
N MET A 354 -25.23 -24.47 -26.53
CA MET A 354 -26.18 -25.56 -26.75
C MET A 354 -27.46 -24.93 -27.31
N PHE A 355 -27.54 -24.90 -28.64
CA PHE A 355 -28.79 -24.86 -29.42
C PHE A 355 -28.79 -26.10 -30.31
#